data_AF-A0A353E5F3-F1
#
_entry.id   AF-A0A353E5F3-F1
#
_cell.length_a   1.000
_cell.length_b   1.000
_cell.length_c   1.000
_cell.angle_alpha   90.00
_cell.angle_beta   90.00
_cell.angle_gamma   90.00
#
_symmetry.space_group_name_H-M   'P 1'
#
loop_
_entity.id
_entity.type
_entity.pdbx_description
1 polymer ?
#
loop_
_entity_poly.entity_id
_entity_poly.type
_entity_poly.pdbx_seq_one_letter_code
_entity_poly.pdbx_strand_id
1 'polypeptide(L)'
;NPDSGPSLIFITLPNVFQQAFGGMPFVGYLISVLFYALLVLAALTSTISMHEIGTAFFYEERKISRKSGAWIETIACCVIAVFCSLSQGAVPGLGFFGKDFLTNCDNLTAQLLMPLGSFLTCLFLGWYVPKKITKDEFTNWGTLKGTLYPVFLFMIRFVSPICILLIFLHQFGVI
;
A
#
# COMPACT_ATOMS: atom_id res chain seq x y z
N ASN A 1 -17.72 -3.31 16.61
CA ASN A 1 -16.42 -3.97 16.85
C ASN A 1 -15.32 -3.21 16.14
N PRO A 2 -14.15 -2.99 16.77
CA PRO A 2 -13.01 -2.32 16.15
C PRO A 2 -12.55 -2.98 14.83
N ASP A 3 -12.82 -4.28 14.65
CA ASP A 3 -12.45 -5.07 13.47
C ASP A 3 -13.41 -4.95 12.27
N SER A 4 -14.02 -3.79 12.04
CA SER A 4 -14.95 -3.59 10.90
C SER A 4 -14.23 -3.31 9.56
N GLY A 5 -12.89 -3.37 9.55
CA GLY A 5 -12.08 -3.24 8.34
C GLY A 5 -12.30 -1.92 7.59
N PRO A 6 -12.22 -1.91 6.24
CA PRO A 6 -12.32 -0.70 5.41
C PRO A 6 -13.62 0.10 5.60
N SER A 7 -14.70 -0.55 6.04
CA SER A 7 -16.00 0.10 6.30
C SER A 7 -15.97 1.05 7.50
N LEU A 8 -14.98 0.92 8.40
CA LEU A 8 -14.92 1.67 9.65
C LEU A 8 -14.93 3.17 9.42
N ILE A 9 -14.18 3.69 8.44
CA ILE A 9 -14.12 5.12 8.11
C ILE A 9 -15.50 5.68 7.69
N PHE A 10 -16.32 4.86 7.05
CA PHE A 10 -17.66 5.24 6.59
C PHE A 10 -18.73 5.07 7.67
N ILE A 11 -18.42 4.40 8.76
CA ILE A 11 -19.34 4.19 9.89
C ILE A 11 -18.96 5.12 11.05
N THR A 12 -17.69 5.16 11.46
CA THR A 12 -17.24 5.86 12.67
C THR A 12 -17.16 7.37 12.46
N LEU A 13 -16.64 7.85 11.34
CA LEU A 13 -16.45 9.29 11.14
C LEU A 13 -17.77 10.06 11.06
N PRO A 14 -18.82 9.59 10.36
CA PRO A 14 -20.12 10.25 10.42
C PRO A 14 -20.68 10.31 11.84
N ASN A 15 -20.51 9.25 12.63
CA ASN A 15 -20.91 9.22 14.04
C ASN A 15 -20.11 10.23 14.89
N VAL A 16 -18.79 10.34 14.66
CA VAL A 16 -17.95 11.33 15.34
C VAL A 16 -18.38 12.75 15.00
N PHE A 17 -18.66 13.04 13.72
CA PHE A 17 -19.15 14.36 13.32
C PHE A 17 -20.52 14.69 13.93
N GLN A 18 -21.42 13.70 14.00
CA GLN A 18 -22.71 13.86 14.66
C GLN A 18 -22.57 14.11 16.17
N GLN A 19 -21.67 13.41 16.85
CA GLN A 19 -21.45 13.61 18.28
C GLN A 19 -20.75 14.94 18.59
N ALA A 20 -19.75 15.32 17.80
CA ALA A 20 -18.96 16.53 18.01
C ALA A 20 -19.71 17.81 17.60
N PHE A 21 -20.53 17.74 16.54
CA PHE A 21 -21.19 18.91 15.94
C PHE A 21 -22.73 18.80 15.91
N GLY A 22 -23.33 17.86 16.64
CA GLY A 22 -24.77 17.64 16.65
C GLY A 22 -25.61 18.85 17.09
N GLY A 23 -25.04 19.73 17.92
CA GLY A 23 -25.65 21.00 18.30
C GLY A 23 -25.53 22.12 17.25
N MET A 24 -24.72 21.93 16.20
CA MET A 24 -24.45 22.90 15.14
C MET A 24 -24.53 22.23 13.76
N PRO A 25 -25.74 21.93 13.25
CA PRO A 25 -25.93 21.07 12.08
C PRO A 25 -25.24 21.59 10.80
N PHE A 26 -25.22 22.91 10.59
CA PHE A 26 -24.52 23.52 9.45
C PHE A 26 -23.00 23.30 9.51
N VAL A 27 -22.40 23.46 10.68
CA VAL A 27 -20.95 23.28 10.89
C VAL A 27 -20.58 21.81 10.73
N GLY A 28 -21.37 20.89 11.29
CA GLY A 28 -21.17 19.45 11.13
C GLY A 28 -21.18 19.00 9.67
N TYR A 29 -22.12 19.52 8.87
CA TYR A 29 -22.17 19.26 7.43
C TYR A 29 -20.94 19.79 6.70
N LEU A 30 -20.58 21.06 6.93
CA LEU A 30 -19.42 21.69 6.28
C LEU A 30 -18.13 20.93 6.57
N ILE A 31 -17.88 20.57 7.84
CA ILE A 31 -16.70 19.80 8.25
C ILE A 31 -16.69 18.40 7.62
N SER A 32 -17.83 17.72 7.58
CA SER A 32 -17.94 16.39 6.97
C SER A 32 -17.58 16.43 5.47
N VAL A 33 -18.12 17.41 4.73
CA VAL A 33 -17.83 17.57 3.29
C VAL A 33 -16.35 17.89 3.07
N LEU A 34 -15.78 18.84 3.82
CA LEU A 34 -14.36 19.19 3.70
C LEU A 34 -13.46 18.01 4.04
N PHE A 35 -13.78 17.24 5.07
CA PHE A 35 -13.04 16.05 5.45
C PHE A 35 -13.00 15.02 4.32
N TYR A 36 -14.16 14.64 3.78
CA TYR A 36 -14.22 13.65 2.71
C TYR A 36 -13.60 14.17 1.40
N ALA A 37 -13.68 15.48 1.12
CA ALA A 37 -12.99 16.08 -0.02
C ALA A 37 -11.46 15.94 0.11
N LEU A 38 -10.91 16.22 1.29
CA LEU A 38 -9.48 16.01 1.57
C LEU A 38 -9.10 14.53 1.55
N LEU A 39 -9.97 13.63 2.03
CA LEU A 39 -9.76 12.19 1.97
C LEU A 39 -9.67 11.70 0.51
N VAL A 40 -10.57 12.16 -0.36
CA VAL A 40 -10.54 11.85 -1.80
C VAL A 40 -9.26 12.38 -2.45
N LEU A 41 -8.84 13.60 -2.11
CA LEU A 41 -7.60 14.17 -2.62
C LEU A 41 -6.38 13.33 -2.23
N ALA A 42 -6.30 12.90 -0.96
CA ALA A 42 -5.22 12.05 -0.46
C ALA A 42 -5.22 10.64 -1.09
N ALA A 43 -6.41 10.06 -1.32
CA ALA A 43 -6.56 8.79 -2.01
C ALA A 43 -6.13 8.90 -3.48
N LEU A 44 -6.45 10.01 -4.15
CA LEU A 44 -6.10 10.24 -5.55
C LEU A 44 -4.59 10.33 -5.75
N THR A 45 -3.87 11.09 -4.91
CA THR A 45 -2.41 11.21 -5.03
C THR A 45 -1.70 9.87 -4.81
N SER A 46 -2.15 9.09 -3.82
CA SER A 46 -1.62 7.75 -3.57
C SER A 46 -1.87 6.81 -4.76
N THR A 47 -3.06 6.86 -5.35
CA THR A 47 -3.42 6.06 -6.52
C THR A 47 -2.56 6.42 -7.73
N ILE A 48 -2.29 7.71 -7.96
CA ILE A 48 -1.41 8.16 -9.05
C ILE A 48 0.00 7.58 -8.88
N SER A 49 0.58 7.63 -7.68
CA SER A 49 1.92 7.08 -7.42
C SER A 49 1.98 5.56 -7.63
N MET A 50 0.94 4.82 -7.24
CA MET A 50 0.89 3.36 -7.47
C MET A 50 0.72 3.02 -8.95
N HIS A 51 -0.13 3.77 -9.66
CA HIS A 51 -0.40 3.57 -11.10
C HIS A 51 0.83 3.87 -11.96
N GLU A 52 1.65 4.85 -11.59
CA GLU A 52 2.88 5.13 -12.33
C GLU A 52 3.87 3.95 -12.32
N ILE A 53 3.90 3.14 -11.25
CA ILE A 53 4.78 1.97 -11.17
C ILE A 53 4.42 0.93 -12.23
N GLY A 54 3.13 0.63 -12.42
CA GLY A 54 2.66 -0.31 -13.44
C GLY A 54 2.85 0.24 -14.85
N THR A 55 2.55 1.52 -15.05
CA THR A 55 2.71 2.19 -16.34
C THR A 55 4.17 2.27 -16.77
N ALA A 56 5.10 2.55 -15.84
CA ALA A 56 6.54 2.53 -16.09
C ALA A 56 7.02 1.13 -16.48
N PHE A 57 6.54 0.07 -15.80
CA PHE A 57 6.87 -1.31 -16.16
C PHE A 57 6.47 -1.65 -17.60
N PHE A 58 5.26 -1.30 -18.04
CA PHE A 58 4.84 -1.54 -19.43
C PHE A 58 5.66 -0.75 -20.45
N TYR A 59 6.07 0.46 -20.10
CA TYR A 59 6.91 1.30 -20.96
C TYR A 59 8.33 0.76 -21.08
N GLU A 60 8.96 0.41 -19.96
CA GLU A 60 10.37 0.02 -19.91
C GLU A 60 10.60 -1.42 -20.37
N GLU A 61 9.80 -2.36 -19.87
CA GLU A 61 9.99 -3.79 -20.10
C GLU A 61 9.27 -4.27 -21.36
N ARG A 62 8.06 -3.78 -21.60
CA ARG A 62 7.25 -4.20 -22.77
C ARG A 62 7.37 -3.27 -23.98
N LYS A 63 8.09 -2.15 -23.86
CA LYS A 63 8.30 -1.14 -24.93
C LYS A 63 6.99 -0.62 -25.55
N ILE A 64 5.89 -0.64 -24.78
CA ILE A 64 4.58 -0.12 -25.20
C ILE A 64 4.53 1.39 -24.93
N SER A 65 3.75 2.15 -25.70
CA SER A 65 3.56 3.58 -25.43
C SER A 65 2.98 3.83 -24.02
N ARG A 66 3.43 4.89 -23.34
CA ARG A 66 2.95 5.23 -21.98
C ARG A 66 1.43 5.31 -21.89
N LYS A 67 0.79 5.94 -22.88
CA LYS A 67 -0.68 6.07 -22.94
C LYS A 67 -1.36 4.70 -22.98
N SER A 68 -0.85 3.79 -23.79
CA SER A 68 -1.40 2.43 -23.90
C SER A 68 -1.17 1.63 -22.62
N GLY A 69 0.02 1.72 -22.01
CA GLY A 69 0.31 1.09 -20.71
C GLY A 69 -0.65 1.53 -19.61
N ALA A 70 -0.87 2.85 -19.50
CA ALA A 70 -1.80 3.42 -18.55
C ALA A 70 -3.24 2.89 -18.73
N TRP A 71 -3.74 2.82 -19.97
CA TRP A 71 -5.06 2.27 -20.25
C TRP A 71 -5.19 0.79 -19.88
N ILE A 72 -4.16 -0.02 -20.17
CA ILE A 72 -4.15 -1.44 -19.81
C ILE A 72 -4.26 -1.61 -18.29
N GLU A 73 -3.45 -0.86 -17.55
CA GLU A 73 -3.46 -0.89 -16.09
C GLU A 73 -4.79 -0.41 -15.51
N THR A 74 -5.34 0.71 -16.01
CA THR A 74 -6.65 1.20 -15.56
C THR A 74 -7.75 0.17 -15.80
N ILE A 75 -7.80 -0.45 -16.98
CA ILE A 75 -8.81 -1.47 -17.30
C ILE A 75 -8.66 -2.69 -16.38
N ALA A 76 -7.43 -3.17 -16.18
CA ALA A 76 -7.16 -4.30 -15.29
C ALA A 76 -7.59 -4.00 -13.85
N CYS A 77 -7.21 -2.84 -13.32
CA CYS A 77 -7.60 -2.38 -11.99
C CYS A 77 -9.12 -2.21 -11.86
N CYS A 78 -9.79 -1.63 -12.85
CA CYS A 78 -11.25 -1.49 -12.84
C CYS A 78 -11.96 -2.85 -12.81
N VAL A 79 -11.49 -3.83 -13.59
CA VAL A 79 -12.07 -5.19 -13.57
C VAL A 79 -11.92 -5.81 -12.20
N ILE A 80 -10.73 -5.77 -11.59
CA ILE A 80 -10.49 -6.28 -10.24
C ILE A 80 -11.36 -5.55 -9.21
N ALA A 81 -11.46 -4.22 -9.30
CA ALA A 81 -12.26 -3.40 -8.41
C ALA A 81 -13.77 -3.75 -8.47
N VAL A 82 -14.29 -4.10 -9.65
CA VAL A 82 -15.67 -4.58 -9.79
C VAL A 82 -15.89 -5.87 -9.00
N PHE A 83 -14.98 -6.86 -9.10
CA PHE A 83 -15.09 -8.10 -8.33
C PHE A 83 -14.97 -7.86 -6.81
N CYS A 84 -14.04 -7.00 -6.39
CA CYS A 84 -13.92 -6.59 -5.00
C CYS A 84 -15.22 -5.96 -4.48
N SER A 85 -15.81 -5.03 -5.23
CA SER A 85 -17.07 -4.37 -4.87
C SER A 85 -18.25 -5.34 -4.79
N LEU A 86 -18.40 -6.23 -5.78
CA LEU A 86 -19.45 -7.25 -5.80
C LEU A 86 -19.38 -8.21 -4.60
N SER A 87 -18.16 -8.52 -4.14
CA SER A 87 -17.95 -9.43 -3.01
C SER A 87 -18.40 -8.86 -1.66
N GLN A 88 -18.56 -7.54 -1.55
CA GLN A 88 -18.95 -6.85 -0.32
C GLN A 88 -20.47 -6.79 -0.09
N GLY A 89 -21.28 -7.44 -0.95
CA GLY A 89 -22.71 -7.62 -0.65
C GLY A 89 -23.58 -8.09 -1.82
N ALA A 90 -23.23 -7.74 -3.06
CA ALA A 90 -24.07 -8.04 -4.22
C ALA A 90 -24.08 -9.53 -4.59
N VAL A 91 -22.95 -10.22 -4.42
CA VAL A 91 -22.81 -11.66 -4.70
C VAL A 91 -22.30 -12.38 -3.45
N PRO A 92 -23.19 -12.88 -2.59
CA PRO A 92 -22.80 -13.64 -1.40
C PRO A 92 -21.99 -14.88 -1.79
N GLY A 93 -20.83 -15.06 -1.16
CA GLY A 93 -19.93 -16.18 -1.46
C GLY A 93 -18.97 -15.95 -2.63
N LEU A 94 -18.94 -14.76 -3.24
CA LEU A 94 -17.88 -14.38 -4.18
C LEU A 94 -16.55 -14.22 -3.42
N GLY A 95 -15.76 -15.27 -3.41
CA GLY A 95 -14.49 -15.34 -2.71
C GLY A 95 -13.98 -16.77 -2.62
N PHE A 96 -12.83 -16.94 -1.97
CA PHE A 96 -12.17 -18.23 -1.80
C PHE A 96 -11.68 -18.37 -0.35
N PHE A 97 -11.38 -19.60 0.08
CA PHE A 97 -10.87 -19.90 1.43
C PHE A 97 -11.76 -19.36 2.57
N GLY A 98 -13.07 -19.28 2.36
CA GLY A 98 -14.03 -18.79 3.35
C GLY A 98 -13.98 -17.27 3.61
N LYS A 99 -13.26 -16.51 2.79
CA LYS A 99 -13.18 -15.04 2.83
C LYS A 99 -13.74 -14.46 1.53
N ASP A 100 -14.27 -13.24 1.59
CA ASP A 100 -14.70 -12.52 0.40
C ASP A 100 -13.51 -12.16 -0.51
N PHE A 101 -13.80 -11.82 -1.77
CA PHE A 101 -12.78 -11.54 -2.77
C PHE A 101 -11.88 -10.35 -2.38
N LEU A 102 -12.44 -9.26 -1.85
CA LEU A 102 -11.67 -8.08 -1.41
C LEU A 102 -10.68 -8.46 -0.30
N THR A 103 -11.14 -9.18 0.72
CA THR A 103 -10.27 -9.62 1.82
C THR A 103 -9.17 -10.57 1.33
N ASN A 104 -9.45 -11.41 0.34
CA ASN A 104 -8.43 -12.27 -0.27
C ASN A 104 -7.36 -11.47 -1.04
N CYS A 105 -7.78 -10.46 -1.82
CA CYS A 105 -6.86 -9.55 -2.49
C CYS A 105 -5.98 -8.78 -1.50
N ASP A 106 -6.56 -8.33 -0.38
CA ASP A 106 -5.83 -7.66 0.70
C ASP A 106 -4.80 -8.59 1.36
N ASN A 107 -5.20 -9.81 1.74
CA ASN A 107 -4.26 -10.79 2.31
C ASN A 107 -3.12 -11.11 1.33
N LEU A 108 -3.43 -11.32 0.05
CA LEU A 108 -2.42 -11.63 -0.95
C LEU A 108 -1.44 -10.48 -1.15
N THR A 109 -1.94 -9.25 -1.31
CA THR A 109 -1.07 -8.12 -1.60
C THR A 109 -0.39 -7.58 -0.34
N ALA A 110 -1.17 -7.23 0.67
CA ALA A 110 -0.68 -6.52 1.84
C ALA A 110 0.02 -7.39 2.87
N GLN A 111 -0.44 -8.63 3.05
CA GLN A 111 0.16 -9.53 4.04
C GLN A 111 1.26 -10.41 3.44
N LEU A 112 1.14 -10.81 2.17
CA LEU A 112 2.12 -11.70 1.53
C LEU A 112 3.10 -10.96 0.59
N LEU A 113 2.62 -10.34 -0.49
CA LEU A 113 3.49 -9.80 -1.54
C LEU A 113 4.34 -8.61 -1.06
N MET A 114 3.75 -7.67 -0.33
CA MET A 114 4.49 -6.49 0.17
C MET A 114 5.62 -6.88 1.14
N PRO A 115 5.40 -7.70 2.18
CA PRO A 115 6.48 -8.10 3.08
C PRO A 115 7.51 -8.99 2.38
N LEU A 116 7.08 -9.89 1.48
CA LEU A 116 8.00 -10.74 0.72
C LEU A 116 8.90 -9.91 -0.20
N GLY A 117 8.33 -8.96 -0.95
CA GLY A 117 9.08 -8.05 -1.81
C GLY A 117 10.07 -7.19 -1.01
N SER A 118 9.64 -6.71 0.16
CA SER A 118 10.50 -5.93 1.07
C SER A 118 11.65 -6.77 1.62
N PHE A 119 11.38 -8.03 1.99
CA PHE A 119 12.39 -8.96 2.49
C PHE A 119 13.44 -9.29 1.42
N LEU A 120 13.00 -9.64 0.21
CA LEU A 120 13.88 -9.90 -0.92
C LEU A 120 14.72 -8.67 -1.28
N THR A 121 14.13 -7.47 -1.22
CA THR A 121 14.86 -6.21 -1.45
C THR A 121 15.93 -5.99 -0.38
N CYS A 122 15.65 -6.29 0.89
CA CYS A 122 16.63 -6.20 1.97
C CYS A 122 17.81 -7.17 1.76
N LEU A 123 17.51 -8.41 1.36
CA LEU A 123 18.56 -9.39 1.05
C LEU A 123 19.40 -8.96 -0.15
N PHE A 124 18.76 -8.47 -1.20
CA PHE A 124 19.43 -7.99 -2.40
C PHE A 124 20.36 -6.81 -2.08
N LEU A 125 19.86 -5.74 -1.46
CA LEU A 125 20.65 -4.55 -1.14
C LEU A 125 21.69 -4.78 -0.03
N GLY A 126 21.36 -5.61 0.97
CA GLY A 126 22.22 -5.83 2.13
C GLY A 126 23.36 -6.84 1.90
N TRP A 127 23.15 -7.81 1.02
CA TRP A 127 24.06 -8.95 0.85
C TRP A 127 24.52 -9.19 -0.60
N TYR A 128 23.69 -8.95 -1.60
CA TYR A 128 24.06 -9.23 -3.00
C TYR A 128 24.73 -8.04 -3.71
N VAL A 129 24.21 -6.83 -3.54
CA VAL A 129 24.75 -5.63 -4.21
C VAL A 129 26.11 -5.24 -3.64
N PRO A 130 27.12 -4.96 -4.49
CA PRO A 130 28.42 -4.48 -4.04
C PRO A 130 28.31 -3.21 -3.21
N LYS A 131 28.93 -3.21 -2.01
CA LYS A 131 28.90 -2.08 -1.08
C LYS A 131 29.30 -0.75 -1.73
N LYS A 132 30.22 -0.77 -2.70
CA LYS A 132 30.64 0.42 -3.43
C LYS A 132 29.45 1.09 -4.13
N ILE A 133 28.66 0.33 -4.90
CA ILE A 133 27.49 0.85 -5.60
C ILE A 133 26.47 1.41 -4.60
N THR A 134 26.15 0.65 -3.55
CA THR A 134 25.20 1.11 -2.52
C THR A 134 25.69 2.38 -1.81
N LYS A 135 27.00 2.53 -1.60
CA LYS A 135 27.59 3.72 -0.97
C LYS A 135 27.60 4.91 -1.92
N ASP A 136 27.92 4.68 -3.18
CA ASP A 136 27.95 5.72 -4.20
C ASP A 136 26.53 6.29 -4.38
N GLU A 137 25.51 5.43 -4.49
CA GLU A 137 24.10 5.85 -4.51
C GLU A 137 23.68 6.56 -3.21
N PHE A 138 24.03 6.02 -2.04
CA PHE A 138 23.69 6.64 -0.75
C PHE A 138 24.31 8.04 -0.55
N THR A 139 25.54 8.24 -1.07
CA THR A 139 26.25 9.51 -0.95
C THR A 139 25.96 10.47 -2.12
N ASN A 140 25.04 10.10 -3.02
CA ASN A 140 24.80 10.81 -4.28
C ASN A 140 26.14 11.07 -5.01
N TRP A 141 26.87 9.98 -5.28
CA TRP A 141 28.16 9.99 -5.95
C TRP A 141 29.21 10.87 -5.25
N GLY A 142 29.18 10.89 -3.91
CA GLY A 142 30.11 11.66 -3.07
C GLY A 142 29.70 13.11 -2.79
N THR A 143 28.54 13.56 -3.28
CA THR A 143 28.03 14.92 -3.03
C THR A 143 27.60 15.13 -1.56
N LEU A 144 27.18 14.06 -0.89
CA LEU A 144 26.69 14.06 0.49
C LEU A 144 27.61 13.28 1.43
N LYS A 145 27.67 13.70 2.69
CA LYS A 145 28.47 13.03 3.73
C LYS A 145 27.88 11.64 4.03
N GLY A 146 28.64 10.59 3.78
CA GLY A 146 28.23 9.19 4.04
C GLY A 146 28.34 8.73 5.49
N THR A 147 28.26 9.61 6.49
CA THR A 147 28.45 9.27 7.91
C THR A 147 27.40 8.29 8.44
N LEU A 148 26.17 8.33 7.90
CA LEU A 148 25.08 7.44 8.29
C LEU A 148 24.99 6.15 7.47
N TYR A 149 25.84 6.00 6.44
CA TYR A 149 25.88 4.79 5.60
C TYR A 149 26.07 3.48 6.38
N PRO A 150 26.99 3.35 7.36
CA PRO A 150 27.13 2.11 8.11
C PRO A 150 25.88 1.76 8.94
N VAL A 151 25.17 2.77 9.46
CA VAL A 151 23.90 2.57 10.19
C VAL A 151 22.82 2.09 9.24
N PHE A 152 22.68 2.74 8.08
CA PHE A 152 21.76 2.32 7.02
C PHE A 152 22.01 0.87 6.57
N LEU A 153 23.28 0.53 6.31
CA LEU A 153 23.65 -0.82 5.88
C LEU A 153 23.36 -1.85 6.96
N PHE A 154 23.60 -1.53 8.24
CA PHE A 154 23.25 -2.41 9.36
C PHE A 154 21.73 -2.64 9.46
N MET A 155 20.93 -1.57 9.30
CA MET A 155 19.47 -1.65 9.31
C MET A 155 18.94 -2.56 8.20
N ILE A 156 19.38 -2.37 6.96
CA ILE A 156 18.95 -3.19 5.82
C ILE A 156 19.43 -4.64 5.94
N ARG A 157 20.65 -4.86 6.45
CA ARG A 157 21.26 -6.18 6.47
C ARG A 157 20.73 -7.07 7.59
N PHE A 158 20.35 -6.48 8.72
CA PHE A 158 19.96 -7.22 9.93
C PHE A 158 18.60 -6.81 10.48
N VAL A 159 18.37 -5.53 10.80
CA VAL A 159 17.17 -5.11 11.53
C VAL A 159 15.90 -5.31 10.70
N SER A 160 15.82 -4.72 9.50
CA SER A 160 14.68 -4.84 8.61
C SER A 160 14.31 -6.29 8.25
N PRO A 161 15.25 -7.15 7.79
CA PRO A 161 14.90 -8.53 7.44
C PRO A 161 14.48 -9.35 8.66
N ILE A 162 15.06 -9.14 9.85
CA ILE A 162 14.62 -9.82 11.08
C ILE A 162 13.21 -9.38 11.46
N CYS A 163 12.91 -8.07 11.45
CA CYS A 163 11.58 -7.58 11.75
C CYS A 163 10.52 -8.12 10.78
N ILE A 164 10.83 -8.15 9.47
CA ILE A 164 9.91 -8.70 8.47
C ILE A 164 9.73 -10.21 8.67
N LEU A 165 10.79 -10.95 9.00
CA LEU A 165 10.71 -12.37 9.30
C LEU A 165 9.82 -12.64 10.53
N LEU A 166 9.95 -11.84 11.59
CA LEU A 166 9.10 -11.95 12.77
C LEU A 166 7.62 -11.69 12.44
N ILE A 167 7.33 -10.70 11.59
CA ILE A 167 5.96 -10.44 11.12
C ILE A 167 5.41 -11.65 10.37
N PHE A 168 6.21 -12.28 9.50
CA PHE A 168 5.79 -13.50 8.80
C PHE A 168 5.51 -14.66 9.75
N LEU A 169 6.43 -14.92 10.70
CA LEU A 169 6.27 -16.01 11.67
C LEU A 169 4.99 -15.83 12.49
N HIS A 170 4.68 -14.59 12.89
CA HIS A 170 3.45 -14.25 13.59
C HIS A 170 2.21 -14.44 12.70
N GLN A 171 2.25 -14.00 11.43
CA GLN A 171 1.14 -14.20 10.49
C GLN A 171 0.83 -15.68 10.24
N PHE A 172 1.84 -16.55 10.22
CA PHE A 172 1.67 -18.01 10.05
C PHE A 172 1.37 -18.74 11.37
N GLY A 173 1.28 -18.03 12.51
CA GLY A 173 0.98 -18.61 13.82
C GLY A 173 2.07 -19.52 14.37
N VAL A 174 3.33 -19.32 13.95
CA VAL A 174 4.49 -20.04 14.48
C VAL A 174 4.94 -19.45 15.82
N ILE A 175 4.71 -18.16 16.02
CA ILE A 175 4.89 -17.38 17.25
C ILE A 175 3.65 -16.52 17.50
#